data_AF-A0ABD1E2E4-F1
#
_entry.id   AF-A0ABD1E2E4-F1
#
_cell.length_a   1.000
_cell.length_b   1.000
_cell.length_c   1.000
_cell.angle_alpha   90.00
_cell.angle_beta   90.00
_cell.angle_gamma   90.00
#
_symmetry.space_group_name_H-M   'P 1'
#
loop_
_entity.id
_entity.type
_entity.pdbx_description
1 polymer ?
#
loop_
_entity_poly.entity_id
_entity_poly.type
_entity_poly.pdbx_seq_one_letter_code
_entity_poly.pdbx_strand_id
1 'polypeptide(L)'
;MHVTEFANELYSPVPQTSRVIAIIDGTYTYMPKSTNFRVLRQSYSIHKGRHLIKPVLIVAPNGWILNIQGPYFSDHQNNDAAILENEFHHDVDRMRNWFQEDDIIIVDRGYRDAIPLFEELGIKWKMPALLNRNERQLSTEDANESRLVTNSRWVVEARNGHLRSIFKIFQHSVQIQQIPYIGDLYRIAGAVINRYHPIILMDGANIEMAQALLERRRQPNIVQARVEVKNLYTRNAQRWVRLNAGQIQDFPILTIQELKDLIFGIYQVKLAPSYVQDKLRREAEDEFQLEMLRGENRLPEPGFMRIRVFSRFRNATRHQLWIAYVPTNDEENEHMENESHILGYYCSCKSGARTVGTCAHVASVIWFLGYAQNEEHVKYPSNRLLETIQDAGNRPR
;
A
#
# COMPACT_ATOMS: atom_id res chain seq x y z
N MET A 1 -3.90 -5.20 -27.21
CA MET A 1 -3.71 -5.95 -25.94
C MET A 1 -4.04 -4.99 -24.78
N HIS A 2 -4.69 -5.44 -23.70
CA HIS A 2 -5.11 -4.58 -22.57
C HIS A 2 -3.97 -4.29 -21.56
N VAL A 3 -2.76 -4.02 -22.06
CA VAL A 3 -1.57 -3.75 -21.25
C VAL A 3 -1.20 -2.27 -21.39
N THR A 4 -0.96 -1.58 -20.28
CA THR A 4 -0.51 -0.18 -20.29
C THR A 4 0.99 -0.11 -20.55
N GLU A 5 1.47 0.95 -21.20
CA GLU A 5 2.90 1.17 -21.42
C GLU A 5 3.68 1.17 -20.10
N PHE A 6 3.13 1.84 -19.08
CA PHE A 6 3.69 1.84 -17.73
C PHE A 6 3.87 0.43 -17.14
N ALA A 7 2.85 -0.43 -17.22
CA ALA A 7 2.95 -1.78 -16.67
C ALA A 7 3.86 -2.68 -17.51
N ASN A 8 3.86 -2.49 -18.82
CA ASN A 8 4.76 -3.18 -19.73
C ASN A 8 6.21 -2.88 -19.40
N GLU A 9 6.58 -1.59 -19.28
CA GLU A 9 7.93 -1.17 -18.92
C GLU A 9 8.33 -1.68 -17.52
N LEU A 10 7.39 -1.69 -16.58
CA LEU A 10 7.68 -2.06 -15.19
C LEU A 10 7.94 -3.56 -14.98
N TYR A 11 7.32 -4.43 -15.80
CA TYR A 11 7.32 -5.87 -15.55
C TYR A 11 7.85 -6.72 -16.71
N SER A 12 7.68 -6.30 -17.96
CA SER A 12 8.09 -7.09 -19.13
C SER A 12 9.61 -7.08 -19.25
N PRO A 13 10.28 -8.25 -19.28
CA PRO A 13 11.74 -8.31 -19.46
C PRO A 13 12.21 -7.77 -20.82
N VAL A 14 11.34 -7.87 -21.84
CA VAL A 14 11.56 -7.34 -23.18
C VAL A 14 10.30 -6.55 -23.56
N PRO A 15 10.21 -5.25 -23.23
CA PRO A 15 9.01 -4.44 -23.45
C PRO A 15 8.53 -4.40 -24.91
N GLN A 16 9.42 -4.65 -25.88
CA GLN A 16 9.08 -4.71 -27.31
C GLN A 16 8.27 -5.95 -27.69
N THR A 17 8.28 -6.99 -26.84
CA THR A 17 7.50 -8.21 -27.05
C THR A 17 6.24 -8.14 -26.19
N SER A 18 5.07 -8.11 -26.83
CA SER A 18 3.80 -7.99 -26.11
C SER A 18 3.51 -9.27 -25.32
N ARG A 19 3.44 -9.15 -23.99
CA ARG A 19 3.11 -10.24 -23.06
C ARG A 19 1.82 -9.92 -22.32
N VAL A 20 1.06 -10.96 -21.95
CA VAL A 20 -0.10 -10.77 -21.09
C VAL A 20 0.40 -10.40 -19.70
N ILE A 21 -0.17 -9.32 -19.15
CA ILE A 21 -0.04 -8.98 -17.74
C ILE A 21 -1.43 -9.08 -17.14
N ALA A 22 -1.60 -9.91 -16.12
CA ALA A 22 -2.86 -10.06 -15.42
C ALA A 22 -2.67 -9.85 -13.92
N ILE A 23 -3.66 -9.20 -13.29
CA ILE A 23 -3.70 -8.92 -11.87
C ILE A 23 -4.87 -9.72 -11.30
N ILE A 24 -4.58 -10.61 -10.35
CA ILE A 24 -5.57 -11.53 -9.79
C ILE A 24 -5.84 -11.17 -8.33
N ASP A 25 -7.11 -11.05 -7.97
CA ASP A 25 -7.52 -10.77 -6.60
C ASP A 25 -8.90 -11.36 -6.30
N GLY A 26 -9.01 -11.98 -5.12
CA GLY A 26 -10.27 -12.50 -4.62
C GLY A 26 -11.12 -11.39 -4.01
N THR A 27 -12.43 -11.45 -4.22
CA THR A 27 -13.40 -10.63 -3.49
C THR A 27 -14.36 -11.54 -2.73
N TYR A 28 -15.41 -10.96 -2.15
CA TYR A 28 -16.39 -11.75 -1.42
C TYR A 28 -17.79 -11.18 -1.43
N THR A 29 -18.77 -12.04 -1.30
CA THR A 29 -20.18 -11.66 -1.12
C THR A 29 -20.67 -12.26 0.19
N TYR A 30 -21.18 -11.43 1.09
CA TYR A 30 -21.79 -11.94 2.31
C TYR A 30 -23.09 -12.66 1.99
N MET A 31 -23.34 -13.73 2.71
CA MET A 31 -24.59 -14.48 2.63
C MET A 31 -25.15 -14.77 4.03
N PRO A 32 -26.46 -14.97 4.18
CA PRO A 32 -27.06 -15.42 5.43
C PRO A 32 -26.52 -16.78 5.86
N LYS A 33 -26.63 -17.03 7.17
CA LYS A 33 -26.36 -18.34 7.75
C LYS A 33 -27.30 -19.39 7.13
N SER A 34 -26.74 -20.43 6.52
CA SER A 34 -27.53 -21.51 5.93
C SER A 34 -27.98 -22.51 7.00
N THR A 35 -29.20 -23.05 6.85
CA THR A 35 -29.69 -24.20 7.62
C THR A 35 -29.12 -25.53 7.13
N ASN A 36 -28.56 -25.57 5.91
CA ASN A 36 -27.78 -26.69 5.45
C ASN A 36 -26.41 -26.68 6.15
N PHE A 37 -26.17 -27.62 7.06
CA PHE A 37 -24.96 -27.63 7.88
C PHE A 37 -23.66 -27.79 7.10
N ARG A 38 -23.69 -28.38 5.90
CA ARG A 38 -22.51 -28.41 5.02
C ARG A 38 -22.23 -27.02 4.47
N VAL A 39 -23.23 -26.36 3.86
CA VAL A 39 -23.10 -24.99 3.36
C VAL A 39 -22.73 -24.02 4.49
N LEU A 40 -23.30 -24.20 5.68
CA LEU A 40 -22.96 -23.45 6.88
C LEU A 40 -21.46 -23.48 7.17
N ARG A 41 -20.86 -24.67 7.20
CA ARG A 41 -19.42 -24.84 7.47
C ARG A 41 -18.56 -24.29 6.33
N GLN A 42 -18.92 -24.60 5.08
CA GLN A 42 -18.11 -24.24 3.91
C GLN A 42 -18.16 -22.74 3.58
N SER A 43 -19.28 -22.08 3.87
CA SER A 43 -19.42 -20.63 3.68
C SER A 43 -18.81 -19.79 4.80
N TYR A 44 -18.37 -20.37 5.93
CA TYR A 44 -17.86 -19.58 7.04
C TYR A 44 -16.39 -19.19 6.83
N SER A 45 -16.11 -17.90 6.70
CA SER A 45 -14.75 -17.38 6.64
C SER A 45 -14.25 -17.02 8.02
N ILE A 46 -13.23 -17.74 8.51
CA ILE A 46 -12.55 -17.41 9.77
C ILE A 46 -11.96 -16.00 9.73
N HIS A 47 -11.34 -15.62 8.61
CA HIS A 47 -10.71 -14.31 8.44
C HIS A 47 -11.69 -13.13 8.57
N LYS A 48 -12.95 -13.32 8.14
CA LYS A 48 -13.99 -12.28 8.20
C LYS A 48 -14.96 -12.47 9.36
N GLY A 49 -14.91 -13.62 10.05
CA GLY A 49 -15.84 -14.01 11.10
C GLY A 49 -17.30 -14.10 10.65
N ARG A 50 -17.55 -14.33 9.35
CA ARG A 50 -18.89 -14.25 8.73
C ARG A 50 -19.05 -15.24 7.57
N HIS A 51 -20.30 -15.54 7.23
CA HIS A 51 -20.63 -16.37 6.06
C HIS A 51 -20.49 -15.58 4.76
N LEU A 52 -19.71 -16.10 3.82
CA LEU A 52 -19.46 -15.52 2.53
C LEU A 52 -19.06 -16.56 1.49
N ILE A 53 -19.17 -16.16 0.24
CA ILE A 53 -18.64 -16.85 -0.95
C ILE A 53 -17.64 -15.94 -1.66
N LYS A 54 -16.74 -16.53 -2.45
CA LYS A 54 -15.60 -15.84 -3.05
C LYS A 54 -15.65 -15.91 -4.57
N PRO A 55 -15.89 -14.81 -5.28
CA PRO A 55 -15.49 -14.66 -6.67
C PRO A 55 -14.01 -14.25 -6.75
N VAL A 56 -13.33 -14.63 -7.84
CA VAL A 56 -11.95 -14.20 -8.13
C VAL A 56 -11.94 -13.41 -9.44
N LEU A 57 -11.38 -12.22 -9.43
CA LEU A 57 -11.26 -11.37 -10.61
C LEU A 57 -9.87 -11.52 -11.22
N ILE A 58 -9.82 -11.61 -12.54
CA ILE A 58 -8.61 -11.50 -13.36
C ILE A 58 -8.72 -10.22 -14.18
N VAL A 59 -7.83 -9.27 -13.95
CA VAL A 59 -7.94 -7.90 -14.48
C VAL A 59 -6.63 -7.48 -15.16
N ALA A 60 -6.71 -6.85 -16.32
CA ALA A 60 -5.55 -6.31 -17.02
C ALA A 60 -5.08 -4.97 -16.40
N PRO A 61 -3.85 -4.50 -16.66
CA PRO A 61 -3.31 -3.27 -16.06
C PRO A 61 -4.12 -2.00 -16.29
N ASN A 62 -4.91 -1.90 -17.37
CA ASN A 62 -5.82 -0.79 -17.62
C ASN A 62 -7.21 -0.98 -16.98
N GLY A 63 -7.37 -1.98 -16.11
CA GLY A 63 -8.62 -2.29 -15.44
C GLY A 63 -9.63 -3.06 -16.28
N TRP A 64 -9.30 -3.53 -17.48
CA TRP A 64 -10.20 -4.41 -18.22
C TRP A 64 -10.35 -5.74 -17.51
N ILE A 65 -11.59 -6.16 -17.21
CA ILE A 65 -11.86 -7.43 -16.54
C ILE A 65 -11.76 -8.54 -17.59
N LEU A 66 -10.74 -9.40 -17.47
CA LEU A 66 -10.50 -10.50 -18.38
C LEU A 66 -11.43 -11.68 -18.07
N ASN A 67 -11.53 -12.05 -16.78
CA ASN A 67 -12.42 -13.12 -16.32
C ASN A 67 -12.92 -12.85 -14.90
N ILE A 68 -14.03 -13.49 -14.55
CA ILE A 68 -14.47 -13.65 -13.18
C ILE A 68 -14.78 -15.12 -12.92
N GLN A 69 -13.97 -15.69 -12.03
CA GLN A 69 -13.99 -17.08 -11.62
C GLN A 69 -14.89 -17.30 -10.39
N GLY A 70 -15.39 -18.52 -10.23
CA GLY A 70 -16.24 -18.93 -9.12
C GLY A 70 -17.74 -18.66 -9.32
N PRO A 71 -18.50 -18.52 -8.21
CA PRO A 71 -18.03 -18.36 -6.84
C PRO A 71 -17.51 -19.65 -6.19
N TYR A 72 -16.63 -19.51 -5.21
CA TYR A 72 -16.15 -20.60 -4.34
C TYR A 72 -16.65 -20.44 -2.91
N PHE A 73 -16.65 -21.54 -2.17
CA PHE A 73 -16.80 -21.51 -0.72
C PHE A 73 -15.61 -20.79 -0.05
N SER A 74 -15.72 -20.48 1.23
CA SER A 74 -14.71 -19.68 1.95
C SER A 74 -14.05 -20.40 3.12
N ASP A 75 -14.25 -21.72 3.19
CA ASP A 75 -13.50 -22.60 4.06
C ASP A 75 -12.01 -22.64 3.67
N HIS A 76 -11.21 -23.21 4.58
CA HIS A 76 -9.76 -23.30 4.43
C HIS A 76 -9.30 -24.07 3.19
N GLN A 77 -10.15 -24.96 2.65
CA GLN A 77 -9.86 -25.71 1.42
C GLN A 77 -9.92 -24.82 0.18
N ASN A 78 -10.70 -23.74 0.23
CA ASN A 78 -10.83 -22.74 -0.83
C ASN A 78 -10.07 -21.45 -0.45
N ASN A 79 -8.80 -21.61 -0.08
CA ASN A 79 -7.87 -20.48 0.01
C ASN A 79 -7.50 -19.98 -1.40
N ASP A 80 -6.89 -18.81 -1.49
CA ASP A 80 -6.73 -18.11 -2.77
C ASP A 80 -5.78 -18.88 -3.72
N ALA A 81 -4.70 -19.47 -3.20
CA ALA A 81 -3.81 -20.36 -3.96
C ALA A 81 -4.53 -21.62 -4.47
N ALA A 82 -5.26 -22.32 -3.59
CA ALA A 82 -5.98 -23.54 -3.95
C ALA A 82 -7.08 -23.30 -4.99
N ILE A 83 -7.77 -22.16 -4.92
CA ILE A 83 -8.75 -21.75 -5.94
C ILE A 83 -8.03 -21.60 -7.30
N LEU A 84 -6.88 -20.93 -7.32
CA LEU A 84 -6.15 -20.69 -8.56
C LEU A 84 -5.64 -22.00 -9.18
N GLU A 85 -5.01 -22.86 -8.40
CA GLU A 85 -4.56 -24.19 -8.84
C GLU A 85 -5.70 -25.01 -9.42
N ASN A 86 -6.83 -25.05 -8.72
CA ASN A 86 -8.01 -25.79 -9.17
C ASN A 86 -8.50 -25.30 -10.55
N GLU A 87 -8.56 -23.99 -10.75
CA GLU A 87 -8.96 -23.38 -12.02
C GLU A 87 -8.00 -23.70 -13.16
N PHE A 88 -6.69 -23.63 -12.91
CA PHE A 88 -5.68 -23.98 -13.91
C PHE A 88 -5.71 -25.48 -14.26
N HIS A 89 -6.01 -26.37 -13.32
CA HIS A 89 -6.08 -27.82 -13.57
C HIS A 89 -7.40 -28.31 -14.19
N HIS A 90 -8.53 -27.64 -13.94
CA HIS A 90 -9.83 -28.07 -14.48
C HIS A 90 -10.13 -27.48 -15.86
N ASP A 91 -9.57 -26.32 -16.18
CA ASP A 91 -9.77 -25.65 -17.47
C ASP A 91 -8.42 -25.34 -18.12
N VAL A 92 -7.52 -26.35 -18.11
CA VAL A 92 -6.14 -26.25 -18.62
C VAL A 92 -6.11 -25.68 -20.02
N ASP A 93 -6.96 -26.17 -20.93
CA ASP A 93 -6.95 -25.74 -22.32
C ASP A 93 -7.34 -24.26 -22.47
N ARG A 94 -8.35 -23.79 -21.74
CA ARG A 94 -8.76 -22.37 -21.78
C ARG A 94 -7.73 -21.48 -21.10
N MET A 95 -7.18 -21.90 -19.96
CA MET A 95 -6.19 -21.13 -19.23
C MET A 95 -4.87 -21.08 -19.98
N ARG A 96 -4.43 -22.17 -20.63
CA ARG A 96 -3.28 -22.19 -21.54
C ARG A 96 -3.53 -21.40 -22.83
N ASN A 97 -4.76 -21.28 -23.30
CA ASN A 97 -5.07 -20.36 -24.40
C ASN A 97 -4.93 -18.89 -23.99
N TRP A 98 -5.11 -18.57 -22.71
CA TRP A 98 -5.08 -17.21 -22.19
C TRP A 98 -3.71 -16.80 -21.65
N PHE A 99 -2.95 -17.75 -21.11
CA PHE A 99 -1.63 -17.56 -20.53
C PHE A 99 -0.63 -18.50 -21.20
N GLN A 100 0.44 -17.92 -21.71
CA GLN A 100 1.57 -18.59 -22.33
C GLN A 100 2.82 -18.47 -21.45
N GLU A 101 3.84 -19.24 -21.79
CA GLU A 101 5.17 -19.10 -21.19
C GLU A 101 5.67 -17.65 -21.26
N ASP A 102 6.28 -17.18 -20.17
CA ASP A 102 6.71 -15.80 -19.90
C ASP A 102 5.61 -14.74 -19.68
N ASP A 103 4.33 -15.09 -19.73
CA ASP A 103 3.28 -14.16 -19.30
C ASP A 103 3.40 -13.85 -17.81
N ILE A 104 2.80 -12.73 -17.38
CA ILE A 104 3.05 -12.14 -16.06
C ILE A 104 1.77 -12.09 -15.25
N ILE A 105 1.80 -12.69 -14.06
CA ILE A 105 0.71 -12.63 -13.08
C ILE A 105 1.14 -11.82 -11.85
N ILE A 106 0.31 -10.85 -11.47
CA ILE A 106 0.49 -10.02 -10.28
C ILE A 106 -0.56 -10.42 -9.24
N VAL A 107 -0.12 -10.93 -8.10
CA VAL A 107 -0.96 -11.54 -7.06
C VAL A 107 -0.65 -10.99 -5.67
N ASP A 108 -1.54 -11.28 -4.72
CA ASP A 108 -1.32 -10.97 -3.31
C ASP A 108 -0.55 -12.10 -2.62
N ARG A 109 -0.26 -11.92 -1.34
CA ARG A 109 0.45 -12.90 -0.53
C ARG A 109 -0.34 -14.18 -0.25
N GLY A 110 -1.66 -14.16 -0.45
CA GLY A 110 -2.54 -15.32 -0.31
C GLY A 110 -2.32 -16.38 -1.39
N TYR A 111 -1.68 -16.01 -2.50
CA TYR A 111 -1.30 -16.92 -3.59
C TYR A 111 0.11 -17.50 -3.45
N ARG A 112 0.79 -17.31 -2.31
CA ARG A 112 2.15 -17.83 -2.08
C ARG A 112 2.26 -19.31 -2.42
N ASP A 113 1.27 -20.11 -2.04
CA ASP A 113 1.34 -21.56 -2.19
C ASP A 113 1.13 -22.00 -3.65
N ALA A 114 0.70 -21.10 -4.55
CA ALA A 114 0.57 -21.35 -5.99
C ALA A 114 1.86 -21.09 -6.79
N ILE A 115 2.99 -20.77 -6.12
CA ILE A 115 4.29 -20.59 -6.80
C ILE A 115 4.69 -21.82 -7.64
N PRO A 116 4.59 -23.08 -7.15
CA PRO A 116 4.96 -24.25 -7.93
C PRO A 116 4.16 -24.39 -9.23
N LEU A 117 2.89 -24.00 -9.21
CA LEU A 117 2.04 -23.96 -10.42
C LEU A 117 2.57 -22.95 -11.43
N PHE A 118 2.96 -21.75 -11.00
CA PHE A 118 3.51 -20.75 -11.90
C PHE A 118 4.83 -21.21 -12.54
N GLU A 119 5.69 -21.86 -11.76
CA GLU A 119 6.93 -22.46 -12.26
C GLU A 119 6.67 -23.56 -13.29
N GLU A 120 5.72 -24.47 -13.02
CA GLU A 120 5.31 -25.53 -13.96
C GLU A 120 4.80 -24.97 -15.30
N LEU A 121 4.06 -23.86 -15.25
CA LEU A 121 3.47 -23.23 -16.42
C LEU A 121 4.41 -22.24 -17.13
N GLY A 122 5.62 -22.01 -16.61
CA GLY A 122 6.54 -20.99 -17.13
C GLY A 122 6.01 -19.56 -17.01
N ILE A 123 5.05 -19.33 -16.11
CA ILE A 123 4.45 -18.01 -15.86
C ILE A 123 5.34 -17.24 -14.88
N LYS A 124 5.63 -15.98 -15.20
CA LYS A 124 6.33 -15.07 -14.28
C LYS A 124 5.33 -14.50 -13.29
N TRP A 125 5.66 -14.50 -12.01
CA TRP A 125 4.79 -13.91 -10.99
C TRP A 125 5.44 -12.71 -10.29
N LYS A 126 4.58 -11.82 -9.80
CA LYS A 126 4.95 -10.69 -8.95
C LYS A 126 4.04 -10.66 -7.74
N MET A 127 4.65 -10.67 -6.55
CA MET A 127 3.95 -10.72 -5.27
C MET A 127 4.70 -9.87 -4.22
N PRO A 128 4.01 -9.21 -3.28
CA PRO A 128 4.70 -8.49 -2.22
C PRO A 128 5.50 -9.45 -1.33
N ALA A 129 6.76 -9.14 -1.08
CA ALA A 129 7.67 -9.94 -0.27
C ALA A 129 7.12 -10.23 1.14
N LEU A 130 7.52 -11.36 1.72
CA LEU A 130 7.06 -11.83 3.02
C LEU A 130 8.25 -11.84 3.99
N LEU A 131 8.02 -11.36 5.21
CA LEU A 131 9.04 -11.39 6.26
C LEU A 131 9.33 -12.83 6.68
N ASN A 132 10.60 -13.16 6.83
CA ASN A 132 11.02 -14.42 7.43
C ASN A 132 10.76 -14.42 8.94
N ARG A 133 10.76 -15.62 9.56
CA ARG A 133 10.32 -15.84 10.96
C ARG A 133 11.05 -14.97 12.01
N ASN A 134 12.23 -14.46 11.70
CA ASN A 134 13.05 -13.65 12.61
C ASN A 134 13.26 -12.21 12.12
N GLU A 135 12.71 -11.84 10.96
CA GLU A 135 12.86 -10.50 10.41
C GLU A 135 11.79 -9.57 10.94
N ARG A 136 12.20 -8.35 11.29
CA ARG A 136 11.28 -7.29 11.74
C ARG A 136 10.93 -6.31 10.63
N GLN A 137 11.72 -6.29 9.57
CA GLN A 137 11.66 -5.35 8.46
C GLN A 137 12.18 -6.01 7.18
N LEU A 138 11.58 -5.66 6.04
CA LEU A 138 11.98 -6.11 4.72
C LEU A 138 13.29 -5.43 4.33
N SER A 139 14.11 -6.11 3.53
CA SER A 139 15.25 -5.47 2.85
C SER A 139 14.78 -4.29 1.99
N THR A 140 15.69 -3.36 1.66
CA THR A 140 15.37 -2.25 0.75
C THR A 140 14.83 -2.77 -0.59
N GLU A 141 15.47 -3.81 -1.13
CA GLU A 141 15.06 -4.47 -2.38
C GLU A 141 13.65 -5.05 -2.29
N ASP A 142 13.38 -5.90 -1.28
CA ASP A 142 12.07 -6.51 -1.08
C ASP A 142 10.96 -5.48 -0.83
N ALA A 143 11.29 -4.41 -0.10
CA ALA A 143 10.36 -3.34 0.20
C ALA A 143 10.04 -2.49 -1.04
N ASN A 144 11.03 -2.28 -1.92
CA ASN A 144 10.86 -1.63 -3.22
C ASN A 144 10.02 -2.51 -4.16
N GLU A 145 10.34 -3.80 -4.31
CA GLU A 145 9.56 -4.73 -5.14
C GLU A 145 8.11 -4.82 -4.67
N SER A 146 7.91 -4.93 -3.36
CA SER A 146 6.57 -4.92 -2.77
C SER A 146 5.82 -3.62 -3.09
N ARG A 147 6.52 -2.48 -3.18
CA ARG A 147 5.88 -1.21 -3.55
C ARG A 147 5.43 -1.21 -5.00
N LEU A 148 6.24 -1.69 -5.93
CA LEU A 148 5.88 -1.79 -7.34
C LEU A 148 4.62 -2.64 -7.52
N VAL A 149 4.61 -3.83 -6.92
CA VAL A 149 3.47 -4.74 -6.95
C VAL A 149 2.20 -4.09 -6.39
N THR A 150 2.30 -3.45 -5.21
CA THR A 150 1.14 -2.75 -4.63
C THR A 150 0.70 -1.54 -5.45
N ASN A 151 1.60 -0.93 -6.24
CA ASN A 151 1.26 0.15 -7.17
C ASN A 151 0.50 -0.32 -8.42
N SER A 152 0.56 -1.61 -8.76
CA SER A 152 -0.23 -2.15 -9.88
C SER A 152 -1.50 -2.84 -9.40
N ARG A 153 -1.45 -3.50 -8.24
CA ARG A 153 -2.61 -4.20 -7.65
C ARG A 153 -3.82 -3.32 -7.37
N TRP A 154 -3.65 -2.02 -7.16
CA TRP A 154 -4.79 -1.13 -6.89
C TRP A 154 -5.88 -1.17 -7.98
N VAL A 155 -5.52 -1.53 -9.22
CA VAL A 155 -6.45 -1.61 -10.35
C VAL A 155 -7.52 -2.67 -10.14
N VAL A 156 -7.14 -3.87 -9.68
CA VAL A 156 -8.12 -4.93 -9.38
C VAL A 156 -8.91 -4.61 -8.11
N GLU A 157 -8.28 -3.97 -7.12
CA GLU A 157 -8.97 -3.47 -5.92
C GLU A 157 -10.05 -2.43 -6.28
N ALA A 158 -9.76 -1.55 -7.24
CA ALA A 158 -10.70 -0.56 -7.76
C ALA A 158 -11.87 -1.22 -8.51
N ARG A 159 -11.63 -2.27 -9.32
CA ARG A 159 -12.71 -3.04 -9.97
C ARG A 159 -13.55 -3.82 -8.96
N ASN A 160 -12.93 -4.40 -7.94
CA ASN A 160 -13.63 -4.97 -6.79
C ASN A 160 -14.52 -3.93 -6.09
N GLY A 161 -14.02 -2.70 -5.95
CA GLY A 161 -14.79 -1.56 -5.45
C GLY A 161 -15.98 -1.19 -6.35
N HIS A 162 -15.76 -1.08 -7.67
CA HIS A 162 -16.79 -0.76 -8.67
C HIS A 162 -17.93 -1.78 -8.67
N LEU A 163 -17.63 -3.08 -8.56
CA LEU A 163 -18.68 -4.10 -8.42
C LEU A 163 -19.60 -3.78 -7.24
N ARG A 164 -19.05 -3.41 -6.08
CA ARG A 164 -19.87 -3.08 -4.90
C ARG A 164 -20.57 -1.72 -4.97
N SER A 165 -19.94 -0.71 -5.55
CA SER A 165 -20.49 0.65 -5.57
C SER A 165 -21.54 0.84 -6.66
N ILE A 166 -21.39 0.19 -7.82
CA ILE A 166 -22.31 0.29 -8.95
C ILE A 166 -23.50 -0.66 -8.76
N PHE A 167 -23.25 -1.90 -8.33
CA PHE A 167 -24.27 -2.93 -8.21
C PHE A 167 -24.63 -3.18 -6.74
N LYS A 168 -25.75 -2.59 -6.31
CA LYS A 168 -26.25 -2.66 -4.92
C LYS A 168 -26.40 -4.08 -4.39
N ILE A 169 -26.62 -5.08 -5.25
CA ILE A 169 -26.70 -6.49 -4.87
C ILE A 169 -25.42 -6.98 -4.18
N PHE A 170 -24.23 -6.47 -4.55
CA PHE A 170 -22.95 -6.88 -3.94
C PHE A 170 -22.52 -6.02 -2.74
N GLN A 171 -23.28 -4.96 -2.43
CA GLN A 171 -22.99 -4.04 -1.32
C GLN A 171 -23.33 -4.67 0.04
N HIS A 172 -24.40 -5.45 0.08
CA HIS A 172 -24.95 -6.04 1.30
C HIS A 172 -24.89 -7.57 1.27
N SER A 173 -25.43 -8.20 2.32
CA SER A 173 -25.65 -9.65 2.28
C SER A 173 -26.67 -9.99 1.20
N VAL A 174 -26.29 -10.85 0.27
CA VAL A 174 -27.16 -11.33 -0.79
C VAL A 174 -28.21 -12.27 -0.22
N GLN A 175 -29.45 -12.19 -0.71
CA GLN A 175 -30.53 -13.09 -0.30
C GLN A 175 -30.21 -14.54 -0.69
N ILE A 176 -30.59 -15.50 0.15
CA ILE A 176 -30.18 -16.91 -0.04
C ILE A 176 -30.64 -17.50 -1.38
N GLN A 177 -31.78 -17.04 -1.90
CA GLN A 177 -32.34 -17.45 -3.19
C GLN A 177 -31.52 -16.98 -4.39
N GLN A 178 -30.70 -15.93 -4.23
CA GLN A 178 -29.87 -15.36 -5.28
C GLN A 178 -28.46 -15.99 -5.31
N ILE A 179 -28.06 -16.70 -4.26
CA ILE A 179 -26.74 -17.33 -4.13
C ILE A 179 -26.43 -18.30 -5.29
N PRO A 180 -27.37 -19.15 -5.76
CA PRO A 180 -27.09 -20.02 -6.90
C PRO A 180 -26.71 -19.28 -8.20
N TYR A 181 -27.18 -18.05 -8.38
CA TYR A 181 -26.97 -17.25 -9.60
C TYR A 181 -25.83 -16.24 -9.48
N ILE A 182 -25.19 -16.17 -8.32
CA ILE A 182 -24.27 -15.08 -8.00
C ILE A 182 -23.05 -15.05 -8.92
N GLY A 183 -22.57 -16.21 -9.40
CA GLY A 183 -21.46 -16.27 -10.36
C GLY A 183 -21.81 -15.57 -11.67
N ASP A 184 -23.00 -15.85 -12.20
CA ASP A 184 -23.48 -15.22 -13.43
C ASP A 184 -23.72 -13.73 -13.24
N LEU A 185 -24.26 -13.33 -12.08
CA LEU A 185 -24.42 -11.92 -11.73
C LEU A 185 -23.07 -11.19 -11.70
N TYR A 186 -22.02 -11.78 -11.15
CA TYR A 186 -20.68 -11.19 -11.18
C TYR A 186 -20.17 -11.05 -12.62
N ARG A 187 -20.31 -12.09 -13.45
CA ARG A 187 -19.87 -12.06 -14.87
C ARG A 187 -20.63 -11.00 -15.67
N ILE A 188 -21.95 -10.91 -15.51
CA ILE A 188 -22.79 -9.88 -16.13
C ILE A 188 -22.34 -8.50 -15.67
N ALA A 189 -22.15 -8.30 -14.36
CA ALA A 189 -21.69 -7.02 -13.82
C ALA A 189 -20.29 -6.64 -14.35
N GLY A 190 -19.37 -7.61 -14.45
CA GLY A 190 -18.05 -7.42 -15.05
C GLY A 190 -18.13 -7.01 -16.52
N ALA A 191 -18.99 -7.65 -17.31
CA ALA A 191 -19.22 -7.30 -18.71
C ALA A 191 -19.82 -5.90 -18.87
N VAL A 192 -20.78 -5.52 -18.01
CA VAL A 192 -21.36 -4.16 -17.98
C VAL A 192 -20.28 -3.14 -17.61
N ILE A 193 -19.42 -3.43 -16.63
CA ILE A 193 -18.29 -2.55 -16.28
C ILE A 193 -17.36 -2.37 -17.48
N ASN A 194 -16.94 -3.45 -18.14
CA ASN A 194 -16.07 -3.36 -19.31
C ASN A 194 -16.70 -2.54 -20.45
N ARG A 195 -18.02 -2.66 -20.64
CA ARG A 195 -18.72 -1.97 -21.73
C ARG A 195 -18.94 -0.48 -21.47
N TYR A 196 -19.26 -0.10 -20.24
CA TYR A 196 -19.80 1.24 -19.93
C TYR A 196 -18.95 2.06 -18.96
N HIS A 197 -18.04 1.45 -18.22
CA HIS A 197 -17.18 2.17 -17.29
C HIS A 197 -15.82 2.47 -17.93
N PRO A 198 -15.26 3.68 -17.74
CA PRO A 198 -13.91 3.98 -18.21
C PRO A 198 -12.88 2.94 -17.74
N ILE A 199 -11.86 2.74 -18.57
CA ILE A 199 -10.63 2.06 -18.17
C ILE A 199 -9.98 2.80 -16.99
N ILE A 200 -9.19 2.08 -16.22
CA ILE A 200 -8.47 2.62 -15.06
C ILE A 200 -7.05 2.90 -15.51
N LEU A 201 -6.68 4.17 -15.53
CA LEU A 201 -5.32 4.62 -15.78
C LEU A 201 -4.82 5.37 -14.54
N MET A 202 -3.55 5.17 -14.22
CA MET A 202 -2.88 5.99 -13.21
C MET A 202 -2.48 7.30 -13.88
N ASP A 203 -2.88 8.42 -13.28
CA ASP A 203 -2.57 9.75 -13.80
C ASP A 203 -1.04 9.97 -13.81
N GLY A 204 -0.52 10.53 -14.90
CA GLY A 204 0.93 10.69 -15.13
C GLY A 204 1.72 9.40 -15.37
N ALA A 205 1.08 8.23 -15.42
CA ALA A 205 1.78 6.96 -15.59
C ALA A 205 2.22 6.72 -17.03
N ASN A 206 3.48 6.99 -17.32
CA ASN A 206 4.13 6.80 -18.61
C ASN A 206 5.41 5.95 -18.49
N ILE A 207 6.10 5.73 -19.61
CA ILE A 207 7.35 4.96 -19.67
C ILE A 207 8.44 5.61 -18.80
N GLU A 208 8.59 6.93 -18.86
CA GLU A 208 9.59 7.69 -18.09
C GLU A 208 9.41 7.50 -16.57
N MET A 209 8.16 7.55 -16.11
CA MET A 209 7.82 7.29 -14.71
C MET A 209 8.15 5.85 -14.31
N ALA A 210 7.87 4.87 -15.17
CA ALA A 210 8.23 3.47 -14.91
C ALA A 210 9.75 3.30 -14.82
N GLN A 211 10.51 3.92 -15.71
CA GLN A 211 11.98 3.91 -15.69
C GLN A 211 12.53 4.56 -14.42
N ALA A 212 12.02 5.73 -14.03
CA ALA A 212 12.41 6.39 -12.79
C ALA A 212 12.15 5.53 -11.54
N LEU A 213 11.05 4.76 -11.53
CA LEU A 213 10.76 3.79 -10.47
C LEU A 213 11.75 2.62 -10.46
N LEU A 214 12.08 2.08 -11.64
CA LEU A 214 13.06 0.99 -11.80
C LEU A 214 14.48 1.42 -11.41
N GLU A 215 14.86 2.66 -11.69
CA GLU A 215 16.13 3.25 -11.27
C GLU A 215 16.17 3.42 -9.75
N ARG A 216 15.15 4.07 -9.16
CA ARG A 216 15.05 4.24 -7.69
C ARG A 216 15.03 2.91 -6.94
N ARG A 217 14.38 1.89 -7.50
CA ARG A 217 14.35 0.52 -6.93
C ARG A 217 15.76 -0.02 -6.69
N ARG A 218 16.71 0.25 -7.59
CA ARG A 218 18.09 -0.26 -7.54
C ARG A 218 18.96 0.52 -6.56
N GLN A 219 18.54 1.70 -6.13
CA GLN A 219 19.32 2.52 -5.22
C GLN A 219 19.24 1.98 -3.79
N PRO A 220 20.38 1.86 -3.08
CA PRO A 220 20.37 1.53 -1.65
C PRO A 220 19.76 2.68 -0.84
N ASN A 221 19.20 2.37 0.32
CA ASN A 221 18.71 3.40 1.22
C ASN A 221 19.87 4.05 1.98
N ILE A 222 20.36 5.17 1.46
CA ILE A 222 21.50 5.91 2.04
C ILE A 222 21.21 6.42 3.47
N VAL A 223 19.95 6.73 3.78
CA VAL A 223 19.55 7.16 5.13
C VAL A 223 19.60 6.00 6.10
N GLN A 224 19.14 4.82 5.68
CA GLN A 224 19.30 3.59 6.46
C GLN A 224 20.78 3.29 6.73
N ALA A 225 21.62 3.34 5.70
CA ALA A 225 23.06 3.11 5.85
C ALA A 225 23.69 4.12 6.84
N ARG A 226 23.35 5.41 6.75
CA ARG A 226 23.79 6.44 7.70
C ARG A 226 23.35 6.12 9.13
N VAL A 227 22.10 5.67 9.32
CA VAL A 227 21.54 5.31 10.63
C VAL A 227 22.24 4.10 11.23
N GLU A 228 22.54 3.09 10.42
CA GLU A 228 23.23 1.86 10.84
C GLU A 228 24.70 2.14 11.18
N VAL A 229 25.46 2.75 10.27
CA VAL A 229 26.89 3.06 10.45
C VAL A 229 27.13 3.97 11.65
N LYS A 230 26.31 5.02 11.81
CA LYS A 230 26.44 5.96 12.94
C LYS A 230 25.72 5.48 14.21
N ASN A 231 25.07 4.31 14.20
CA ASN A 231 24.27 3.76 15.30
C ASN A 231 23.23 4.77 15.86
N LEU A 232 22.42 5.35 14.98
CA LEU A 232 21.47 6.43 15.31
C LEU A 232 20.14 5.93 15.91
N TYR A 233 19.97 4.62 16.06
CA TYR A 233 18.90 3.99 16.83
C TYR A 233 18.98 4.29 18.33
N THR A 234 20.16 4.71 18.80
CA THR A 234 20.43 4.95 20.22
C THR A 234 19.49 5.97 20.85
N ARG A 235 19.11 5.71 22.10
CA ARG A 235 18.33 6.63 22.95
C ARG A 235 19.20 7.64 23.69
N ASN A 236 20.51 7.68 23.43
CA ASN A 236 21.42 8.62 24.10
C ASN A 236 20.98 10.07 23.85
N ALA A 237 20.30 10.66 24.84
CA ALA A 237 19.73 12.00 24.75
C ALA A 237 20.78 13.09 24.52
N GLN A 238 22.04 12.86 24.90
CA GLN A 238 23.10 13.85 24.67
C GLN A 238 23.41 14.03 23.19
N ARG A 239 23.13 13.04 22.35
CA ARG A 239 23.38 13.09 20.90
C ARG A 239 22.29 13.81 20.10
N TRP A 240 21.16 14.08 20.74
CA TRP A 240 19.97 14.64 20.11
C TRP A 240 19.59 15.96 20.75
N VAL A 241 19.14 16.90 19.93
CA VAL A 241 18.46 18.12 20.37
C VAL A 241 16.98 17.91 20.12
N ARG A 242 16.16 17.99 21.17
CA ARG A 242 14.69 17.93 21.03
C ARG A 242 14.20 19.29 20.55
N LEU A 243 13.29 19.24 19.60
CA LEU A 243 12.67 20.40 18.98
C LEU A 243 11.16 20.13 18.85
N ASN A 244 10.43 21.22 18.72
CA ASN A 244 9.03 21.24 18.31
C ASN A 244 8.96 21.61 16.83
N ALA A 245 7.87 21.25 16.15
CA ALA A 245 7.73 21.53 14.72
C ALA A 245 7.87 23.01 14.35
N GLY A 246 7.42 23.95 15.19
CA GLY A 246 7.61 25.39 14.94
C GLY A 246 9.06 25.88 15.07
N GLN A 247 9.97 25.06 15.63
CA GLN A 247 11.40 25.36 15.72
C GLN A 247 12.19 24.86 14.50
N ILE A 248 11.58 24.04 13.63
CA ILE A 248 12.18 23.74 12.32
C ILE A 248 11.71 24.79 11.33
N GLN A 249 12.55 25.80 11.11
CA GLN A 249 12.27 26.87 10.14
C GLN A 249 12.94 26.62 8.79
N ASP A 250 13.85 25.64 8.73
CA ASP A 250 14.67 25.29 7.57
C ASP A 250 14.10 24.13 6.74
N PHE A 251 12.94 23.58 7.11
CA PHE A 251 12.34 22.49 6.35
C PHE A 251 11.72 23.02 5.05
N PRO A 252 11.92 22.36 3.90
CA PRO A 252 11.41 22.81 2.62
C PRO A 252 9.88 22.86 2.62
N ILE A 253 9.34 23.94 2.06
CA ILE A 253 7.91 24.06 1.75
C ILE A 253 7.65 23.25 0.48
N LEU A 254 6.75 22.29 0.56
CA LEU A 254 6.44 21.35 -0.52
C LEU A 254 5.02 21.59 -1.02
N THR A 255 4.85 21.56 -2.34
CA THR A 255 3.54 21.49 -2.97
C THR A 255 2.91 20.10 -2.77
N ILE A 256 1.59 20.03 -2.90
CA ILE A 256 0.88 18.74 -2.87
C ILE A 256 1.31 17.81 -4.01
N GLN A 257 1.81 18.35 -5.13
CA GLN A 257 2.28 17.56 -6.26
C GLN A 257 3.63 16.92 -5.95
N GLU A 258 4.60 17.68 -5.41
CA GLU A 258 5.88 17.12 -4.95
C GLU A 258 5.68 16.01 -3.92
N LEU A 259 4.71 16.17 -3.00
CA LEU A 259 4.34 15.11 -2.07
C LEU A 259 3.82 13.85 -2.78
N LYS A 260 2.92 14.00 -3.76
CA LYS A 260 2.39 12.86 -4.52
C LYS A 260 3.50 12.14 -5.29
N ASP A 261 4.44 12.89 -5.86
CA ASP A 261 5.56 12.36 -6.63
C ASP A 261 6.56 11.62 -5.73
N LEU A 262 6.87 12.18 -4.55
CA LEU A 262 7.73 11.54 -3.55
C LEU A 262 7.11 10.24 -2.99
N ILE A 263 5.81 10.27 -2.71
CA ILE A 263 5.08 9.18 -2.04
C ILE A 263 4.66 8.09 -3.05
N PHE A 264 4.57 8.47 -4.32
CA PHE A 264 4.07 7.66 -5.44
C PHE A 264 2.65 7.14 -5.21
N GLY A 265 1.79 7.91 -4.53
CA GLY A 265 0.43 7.48 -4.26
C GLY A 265 -0.36 8.39 -3.33
N ILE A 266 -1.67 8.47 -3.57
CA ILE A 266 -2.58 9.32 -2.81
C ILE A 266 -2.97 8.73 -1.45
N TYR A 267 -2.82 7.42 -1.26
CA TYR A 267 -3.35 6.74 -0.07
C TYR A 267 -2.59 7.13 1.20
N GLN A 268 -1.26 7.19 1.14
CA GLN A 268 -0.46 7.59 2.30
C GLN A 268 -0.68 9.06 2.65
N VAL A 269 -0.85 9.95 1.66
CA VAL A 269 -1.23 11.36 1.88
C VAL A 269 -2.59 11.45 2.58
N LYS A 270 -3.59 10.67 2.15
CA LYS A 270 -4.91 10.64 2.81
C LYS A 270 -4.86 10.18 4.27
N LEU A 271 -3.88 9.35 4.64
CA LEU A 271 -3.68 8.90 6.02
C LEU A 271 -2.90 9.90 6.88
N ALA A 272 -2.16 10.84 6.26
CA ALA A 272 -1.27 11.74 6.96
C ALA A 272 -1.94 12.54 8.09
N PRO A 273 -3.10 13.20 7.88
CA PRO A 273 -3.78 13.93 8.96
C PRO A 273 -4.12 13.06 10.17
N SER A 274 -4.48 11.79 9.95
CA SER A 274 -4.86 10.87 11.02
C SER A 274 -3.65 10.47 11.89
N TYR A 275 -2.50 10.21 11.27
CA TYR A 275 -1.27 9.90 12.01
C TYR A 275 -0.76 11.10 12.82
N VAL A 276 -0.83 12.30 12.24
CA VAL A 276 -0.42 13.53 12.90
C VAL A 276 -1.32 13.81 14.11
N GLN A 277 -2.64 13.75 13.92
CA GLN A 277 -3.60 13.93 15.02
C GLN A 277 -3.43 12.89 16.14
N ASP A 278 -3.27 11.61 15.80
CA ASP A 278 -3.07 10.55 16.80
C ASP A 278 -1.76 10.75 17.58
N LYS A 279 -0.68 11.21 16.92
CA LYS A 279 0.58 11.55 17.59
C LYS A 279 0.42 12.72 18.54
N LEU A 280 -0.11 13.86 18.08
CA LEU A 280 -0.33 15.06 18.90
C LEU A 280 -1.16 14.74 20.14
N ARG A 281 -2.24 13.97 20.00
CA ARG A 281 -3.08 13.59 21.14
C ARG A 281 -2.38 12.69 22.15
N ARG A 282 -1.59 11.71 21.70
CA ARG A 282 -0.93 10.74 22.59
C ARG A 282 0.25 11.31 23.33
N GLU A 283 0.89 12.34 22.78
CA GLU A 283 2.08 12.91 23.39
C GLU A 283 1.76 13.92 24.50
N ALA A 284 0.48 14.27 24.72
CA ALA A 284 -0.04 15.14 25.80
C ALA A 284 0.60 16.53 25.93
N GLU A 285 1.70 16.75 25.23
CA GLU A 285 2.27 18.03 24.83
C GLU A 285 1.61 18.36 23.50
N ASP A 286 0.99 19.54 23.36
CA ASP A 286 0.35 20.01 22.12
C ASP A 286 1.35 20.20 20.94
N GLU A 287 2.55 19.61 21.03
CA GLU A 287 3.70 19.87 20.18
C GLU A 287 4.21 18.58 19.54
N PHE A 288 4.38 18.62 18.21
CA PHE A 288 4.89 17.50 17.43
C PHE A 288 6.40 17.32 17.69
N GLN A 289 6.75 16.50 18.69
CA GLN A 289 8.14 16.33 19.12
C GLN A 289 9.00 15.63 18.05
N LEU A 290 10.15 16.24 17.79
CA LEU A 290 11.18 15.75 16.87
C LEU A 290 12.59 15.98 17.43
N GLU A 291 13.58 15.33 16.82
CA GLU A 291 14.96 15.35 17.28
C GLU A 291 15.92 15.58 16.10
N MET A 292 16.87 16.50 16.25
CA MET A 292 17.99 16.67 15.31
C MET A 292 19.30 16.25 15.97
N LEU A 293 20.30 15.91 15.14
CA LEU A 293 21.63 15.62 15.67
C LEU A 293 22.22 16.86 16.34
N ARG A 294 22.94 16.66 17.43
CA ARG A 294 23.66 17.74 18.11
C ARG A 294 24.99 17.99 17.40
N GLY A 295 25.16 19.19 16.84
CA GLY A 295 26.41 19.66 16.25
C GLY A 295 27.46 20.06 17.30
N GLU A 296 28.64 20.49 16.83
CA GLU A 296 29.78 20.86 17.68
C GLU A 296 29.46 21.95 18.69
N ASN A 297 28.67 22.95 18.28
CA ASN A 297 28.22 24.07 19.11
C ASN A 297 27.05 23.72 20.04
N ARG A 298 26.72 22.43 20.19
CA ARG A 298 25.54 21.90 20.92
C ARG A 298 24.18 22.31 20.36
N LEU A 299 24.16 22.98 19.21
CA LEU A 299 22.98 23.36 18.44
C LEU A 299 22.49 22.19 17.55
N PRO A 300 21.22 22.19 17.12
CA PRO A 300 20.74 21.21 16.15
C PRO A 300 21.46 21.37 14.81
N GLU A 301 21.89 20.26 14.21
CA GLU A 301 22.44 20.18 12.86
C GLU A 301 21.27 20.08 11.84
N PRO A 302 21.08 21.08 10.96
CA PRO A 302 20.04 21.07 9.92
C PRO A 302 20.14 19.89 8.94
N GLY A 303 19.07 19.65 8.19
CA GLY A 303 19.06 18.71 7.05
C GLY A 303 18.97 17.23 7.41
N PHE A 304 19.00 16.87 8.70
CA PHE A 304 18.80 15.48 9.14
C PHE A 304 18.05 15.40 10.47
N MET A 305 16.82 14.88 10.43
CA MET A 305 15.96 14.75 11.61
C MET A 305 15.59 13.29 11.91
N ARG A 306 15.18 13.06 13.17
CA ARG A 306 14.61 11.82 13.67
C ARG A 306 13.28 12.10 14.38
N ILE A 307 12.27 11.29 14.08
CA ILE A 307 10.94 11.36 14.69
C ILE A 307 10.45 9.98 15.13
N ARG A 308 9.55 9.95 16.12
CA ARG A 308 8.81 8.74 16.50
C ARG A 308 7.32 8.91 16.17
N VAL A 309 6.75 7.91 15.50
CA VAL A 309 5.32 7.87 15.14
C VAL A 309 4.71 6.56 15.64
N PHE A 310 3.48 6.63 16.16
CA PHE A 310 2.75 5.46 16.62
C PHE A 310 2.26 4.60 15.46
N SER A 311 2.21 3.29 15.69
CA SER A 311 1.54 2.37 14.77
C SER A 311 0.02 2.49 14.93
N ARG A 312 -0.69 2.69 13.82
CA ARG A 312 -2.16 2.65 13.82
C ARG A 312 -2.75 1.29 14.23
N PHE A 313 -1.97 0.22 14.13
CA PHE A 313 -2.45 -1.16 14.34
C PHE A 313 -2.20 -1.68 15.75
N ARG A 314 -1.26 -1.09 16.49
CA ARG A 314 -0.85 -1.57 17.81
C ARG A 314 -0.53 -0.40 18.72
N ASN A 315 -1.36 -0.22 19.75
CA ASN A 315 -1.32 0.95 20.61
C ASN A 315 0.08 1.25 21.20
N ALA A 316 0.80 0.22 21.67
CA ALA A 316 2.12 0.39 22.28
C ALA A 316 3.30 0.49 21.28
N THR A 317 3.08 0.22 20.00
CA THR A 317 4.17 0.16 19.01
C THR A 317 4.49 1.54 18.47
N ARG A 318 5.75 1.97 18.58
CA ARG A 318 6.27 3.20 17.97
C ARG A 318 7.35 2.85 16.95
N HIS A 319 7.32 3.50 15.80
CA HIS A 319 8.36 3.43 14.78
C HIS A 319 9.24 4.67 14.86
N GLN A 320 10.54 4.47 14.76
CA GLN A 320 11.50 5.56 14.56
C GLN A 320 11.63 5.79 13.06
N LEU A 321 11.72 7.04 12.66
CA LEU A 321 12.01 7.39 11.28
C LEU A 321 13.02 8.54 11.23
N TRP A 322 13.74 8.59 10.12
CA TRP A 322 14.76 9.57 9.81
C TRP A 322 14.48 10.15 8.44
N ILE A 323 14.66 11.46 8.30
CA ILE A 323 14.45 12.19 7.05
C ILE A 323 15.68 13.06 6.82
N ALA A 324 16.28 12.92 5.65
CA ALA A 324 17.33 13.79 5.13
C ALA A 324 16.68 14.75 4.11
N TYR A 325 16.99 16.03 4.22
CA TYR A 325 16.41 17.09 3.39
C TYR A 325 17.42 18.21 3.18
N VAL A 326 17.17 19.05 2.17
CA VAL A 326 17.97 20.25 1.89
C VAL A 326 17.44 21.41 2.74
N PRO A 327 18.23 21.99 3.66
CA PRO A 327 17.82 23.15 4.45
C PRO A 327 17.59 24.39 3.57
N THR A 328 16.52 25.15 3.80
CA THR A 328 16.20 26.36 3.03
C THR A 328 17.16 27.54 3.28
N ASN A 329 17.95 27.49 4.35
CA ASN A 329 18.80 28.59 4.79
C ASN A 329 20.27 28.44 4.34
N ASP A 330 20.59 27.40 3.56
CA ASP A 330 21.93 27.23 2.98
C ASP A 330 22.02 28.03 1.67
N GLU A 331 22.76 29.15 1.69
CA GLU A 331 22.99 30.05 0.53
C GLU A 331 23.66 29.32 -0.64
N GLU A 332 24.36 28.20 -0.40
CA GLU A 332 24.97 27.36 -1.45
C GLU A 332 23.95 26.59 -2.30
N ASN A 333 22.68 26.50 -1.85
CA ASN A 333 21.63 25.72 -2.52
C ASN A 333 20.77 26.54 -3.50
N GLU A 334 20.98 27.85 -3.64
CA GLU A 334 20.23 28.72 -4.58
C GLU A 334 20.37 28.32 -6.06
N HIS A 335 21.30 27.41 -6.40
CA HIS A 335 21.57 26.98 -7.77
C HIS A 335 20.96 25.62 -8.15
N MET A 336 20.14 25.00 -7.29
CA MET A 336 19.61 23.65 -7.50
C MET A 336 18.09 23.61 -7.73
N GLU A 337 17.60 24.39 -8.70
CA GLU A 337 16.16 24.45 -9.05
C GLU A 337 15.54 23.10 -9.48
N ASN A 338 16.36 22.08 -9.78
CA ASN A 338 15.92 20.77 -10.28
C ASN A 338 16.20 19.57 -9.35
N GLU A 339 16.73 19.78 -8.14
CA GLU A 339 16.98 18.68 -7.20
C GLU A 339 15.87 18.50 -6.17
N SER A 340 15.65 17.26 -5.72
CA SER A 340 14.60 16.97 -4.75
C SER A 340 14.94 17.54 -3.38
N HIS A 341 14.07 18.39 -2.85
CA HIS A 341 14.15 18.92 -1.49
C HIS A 341 14.29 17.84 -0.40
N ILE A 342 13.77 16.63 -0.66
CA ILE A 342 13.90 15.47 0.24
C ILE A 342 14.93 14.50 -0.32
N LEU A 343 16.11 14.49 0.29
CA LEU A 343 17.25 13.66 -0.11
C LEU A 343 17.04 12.17 0.18
N GLY A 344 16.24 11.84 1.21
CA GLY A 344 15.90 10.45 1.51
C GLY A 344 15.26 10.27 2.87
N TYR A 345 14.85 9.04 3.15
CA TYR A 345 14.19 8.68 4.40
C TYR A 345 14.38 7.22 4.75
N TYR A 346 14.26 6.92 6.04
CA TYR A 346 14.24 5.56 6.57
C TYR A 346 13.25 5.48 7.72
N CYS A 347 12.49 4.40 7.81
CA CYS A 347 11.58 4.15 8.93
C CYS A 347 11.75 2.73 9.42
N SER A 348 11.70 2.51 10.74
CA SER A 348 11.82 1.18 11.35
C SER A 348 10.56 0.31 11.23
N CYS A 349 9.57 0.72 10.42
CA CYS A 349 8.39 -0.10 10.15
C CYS A 349 8.69 -1.20 9.11
N LYS A 350 7.81 -2.20 8.99
CA LYS A 350 8.05 -3.39 8.16
C LYS A 350 8.50 -3.10 6.72
N SER A 351 8.02 -2.02 6.11
CA SER A 351 8.35 -1.61 4.73
C SER A 351 9.13 -0.30 4.66
N GLY A 352 9.68 0.17 5.78
CA GLY A 352 10.24 1.52 5.88
C GLY A 352 11.67 1.67 5.37
N ALA A 353 12.29 0.58 4.90
CA ALA A 353 13.59 0.57 4.22
C ALA A 353 13.51 0.96 2.73
N ARG A 354 12.32 1.02 2.14
CA ARG A 354 12.13 1.32 0.71
C ARG A 354 12.56 2.73 0.34
N THR A 355 13.02 2.89 -0.89
CA THR A 355 13.34 4.15 -1.57
C THR A 355 12.29 4.51 -2.62
N VAL A 356 11.52 3.52 -3.08
CA VAL A 356 10.36 3.74 -3.96
C VAL A 356 9.14 4.05 -3.10
N GLY A 357 8.73 5.32 -3.10
CA GLY A 357 7.60 5.84 -2.32
C GLY A 357 7.79 5.72 -0.81
N THR A 358 6.96 6.36 0.01
CA THR A 358 7.19 6.44 1.46
C THR A 358 6.21 5.57 2.24
N CYS A 359 6.62 4.97 3.37
CA CYS A 359 5.64 4.38 4.27
C CYS A 359 4.72 5.47 4.84
N ALA A 360 3.52 5.11 5.32
CA ALA A 360 2.57 6.09 5.84
C ALA A 360 3.12 6.93 7.00
N HIS A 361 4.07 6.42 7.80
CA HIS A 361 4.69 7.20 8.86
C HIS A 361 5.55 8.34 8.32
N VAL A 362 6.41 8.05 7.32
CA VAL A 362 7.26 9.06 6.67
C VAL A 362 6.40 10.06 5.90
N ALA A 363 5.43 9.57 5.13
CA ALA A 363 4.48 10.41 4.41
C ALA A 363 3.81 11.44 5.34
N SER A 364 3.36 10.99 6.51
CA SER A 364 2.69 11.85 7.49
C SER A 364 3.58 12.98 8.01
N VAL A 365 4.85 12.69 8.26
CA VAL A 365 5.80 13.68 8.77
C VAL A 365 6.16 14.71 7.71
N ILE A 366 6.49 14.25 6.50
CA ILE A 366 6.84 15.15 5.39
C ILE A 366 5.61 16.00 5.00
N TRP A 367 4.42 15.40 4.97
CA TRP A 367 3.18 16.15 4.74
C TRP A 367 2.93 17.19 5.83
N PHE A 368 3.17 16.88 7.10
CA PHE A 368 2.95 17.83 8.19
C PHE A 368 3.92 19.02 8.09
N LEU A 369 5.23 18.73 8.03
CA LEU A 369 6.28 19.74 8.08
C LEU A 369 6.38 20.55 6.78
N GLY A 370 6.26 19.90 5.63
CA GLY A 370 6.46 20.56 4.33
C GLY A 370 5.20 21.21 3.76
N TYR A 371 4.01 20.75 4.15
CA TYR A 371 2.75 21.21 3.53
C TYR A 371 1.76 21.73 4.57
N ALA A 372 1.34 20.89 5.53
CA ALA A 372 0.23 21.23 6.43
C ALA A 372 0.47 22.46 7.31
N GLN A 373 1.71 22.70 7.74
CA GLN A 373 2.03 23.89 8.55
C GLN A 373 1.93 25.20 7.77
N ASN A 374 1.98 25.15 6.44
CA ASN A 374 1.95 26.31 5.54
C ASN A 374 0.56 26.54 4.93
N GLU A 375 -0.45 25.79 5.37
CA GLU A 375 -1.80 25.81 4.81
C GLU A 375 -2.79 26.33 5.84
N GLU A 376 -3.62 27.31 5.46
CA GLU A 376 -4.61 27.92 6.36
C GLU A 376 -5.74 26.95 6.75
N HIS A 377 -6.04 25.96 5.90
CA HIS A 377 -7.23 25.12 6.00
C HIS A 377 -6.94 23.63 5.90
N VAL A 378 -6.13 23.13 6.85
CA VAL A 378 -5.86 21.69 6.96
C VAL A 378 -6.99 20.97 7.70
N LYS A 379 -7.57 19.95 7.05
CA LYS A 379 -8.63 19.12 7.63
C LYS A 379 -8.05 17.92 8.37
N TYR A 380 -8.28 17.88 9.68
CA TYR A 380 -8.02 16.71 10.52
C TYR A 380 -9.31 15.90 10.78
N PRO A 381 -9.21 14.60 11.13
CA PRO A 381 -10.38 13.82 11.50
C PRO A 381 -11.12 14.42 12.71
N SER A 382 -12.43 14.21 12.78
CA SER A 382 -13.23 14.72 13.90
C SER A 382 -12.98 13.91 15.18
N ASN A 383 -12.79 14.62 16.29
CA ASN A 383 -12.64 14.03 17.62
C ASN A 383 -13.96 13.82 18.36
N ARG A 384 -15.08 14.22 17.76
CA ARG A 384 -16.40 14.18 18.41
C ARG A 384 -16.73 12.82 19.01
N LEU A 385 -16.37 11.73 18.33
CA LEU A 385 -16.65 10.38 18.86
C LEU A 385 -15.90 10.09 20.16
N LEU A 386 -14.67 10.57 20.32
CA LEU A 386 -13.88 10.41 21.55
C LEU A 386 -14.45 11.26 22.70
N GLU A 387 -15.09 12.38 22.38
CA GLU A 387 -15.71 13.28 23.36
C GLU A 387 -17.11 12.79 23.78
N THR A 388 -17.85 12.17 22.87
CA THR A 388 -19.24 11.75 23.12
C THR A 388 -19.41 10.30 23.57
N ILE A 389 -18.48 9.41 23.21
CA ILE A 389 -18.53 7.99 23.59
C ILE A 389 -17.69 7.80 24.84
N GLN A 390 -18.33 7.44 25.95
CA GLN A 390 -17.64 7.21 27.21
C GLN A 390 -16.73 5.98 27.15
N ASP A 391 -15.48 6.15 27.60
CA ASP A 391 -14.58 5.04 27.89
C ASP A 391 -14.83 4.53 29.31
N ALA A 392 -15.26 3.27 29.44
CA ALA A 392 -15.56 2.65 30.74
C ALA A 392 -14.34 2.63 31.69
N GLY A 393 -13.11 2.59 31.16
CA GLY A 393 -11.88 2.62 31.93
C GLY A 393 -11.51 3.99 32.49
N ASN A 394 -12.09 5.07 31.94
CA ASN A 394 -11.83 6.47 32.32
C ASN A 394 -13.08 7.19 32.83
N ARG A 395 -14.09 6.46 33.30
CA ARG A 395 -15.25 7.10 33.94
C ARG A 395 -14.80 7.74 35.26
N PRO A 396 -15.10 9.04 35.50
CA PRO A 396 -14.91 9.61 36.82
C PRO A 396 -15.71 8.77 37.82
N ARG A 397 -15.05 8.40 38.92
CA ARG A 397 -15.66 7.59 39.99
C ARG A 397 -16.79 8.32 40.67
#